data_AF-A0A932J6J3-F1
#
_entry.id   AF-A0A932J6J3-F1
#
_cell.length_a   1.000
_cell.length_b   1.000
_cell.length_c   1.000
_cell.angle_alpha   90.00
_cell.angle_beta   90.00
_cell.angle_gamma   90.00
#
_symmetry.space_group_name_H-M   'P 1'
#
loop_
_entity.id
_entity.type
_entity.pdbx_description
1 polymer ?
#
loop_
_entity_poly.entity_id
_entity_poly.type
_entity_poly.pdbx_seq_one_letter_code
_entity_poly.pdbx_strand_id
1 'polypeptide(L)'
;MFKKGDRVEILPEFQDDGDDQFCWIVLDDEEKGRVDICPTNLDLPIRPRYTVRTNQIQLSPNPVGGLDALVNSHTLALEFSRALRSLLSSEEMQAVVLLNASEADSRICHSHDFCDANVVMHDIFLAHGMDPAEQGGAERWGPLWDDAWSLAKAAGVGFSSEGYSRET
;
A
#
# COMPACT_ATOMS: atom_id res chain seq x y z
N MET A 1 -11.92 3.61 -24.41
CA MET A 1 -10.68 3.91 -25.14
C MET A 1 -9.64 4.29 -24.09
N PHE A 2 -8.54 3.56 -24.05
CA PHE A 2 -7.54 3.72 -23.00
C PHE A 2 -6.67 4.96 -23.22
N LYS A 3 -6.26 5.60 -22.13
CA LYS A 3 -5.42 6.80 -22.07
C LYS A 3 -4.13 6.51 -21.34
N LYS A 4 -3.08 7.25 -21.71
CA LYS A 4 -1.80 7.26 -20.98
C LYS A 4 -2.04 7.48 -19.49
N GLY A 5 -1.50 6.57 -18.68
CA GLY A 5 -1.65 6.58 -17.22
C GLY A 5 -2.81 5.75 -16.68
N ASP A 6 -3.70 5.23 -17.53
CA ASP A 6 -4.77 4.34 -17.09
C ASP A 6 -4.19 3.06 -16.47
N ARG A 7 -4.74 2.65 -15.33
CA ARG A 7 -4.47 1.34 -14.75
C ARG A 7 -5.36 0.29 -15.40
N VAL A 8 -4.74 -0.84 -15.73
CA VAL A 8 -5.42 -1.92 -16.42
C VAL A 8 -5.10 -3.26 -15.80
N GLU A 9 -5.97 -4.22 -16.06
CA GLU A 9 -5.75 -5.64 -15.78
C GLU A 9 -5.86 -6.38 -17.10
N ILE A 10 -5.00 -7.39 -17.28
CA ILE A 10 -5.14 -8.34 -18.38
C ILE A 10 -6.33 -9.23 -18.04
N LEU A 11 -7.24 -9.47 -18.98
CA LEU A 11 -8.39 -10.33 -18.74
C LEU A 11 -7.91 -11.78 -18.51
N PRO A 12 -8.57 -12.55 -17.62
CA PRO A 12 -8.09 -13.88 -17.21
C PRO A 12 -7.79 -14.85 -18.36
N GLU A 13 -8.53 -14.79 -19.48
CA GLU A 13 -8.30 -15.65 -20.64
C GLU A 13 -7.04 -15.31 -21.45
N PHE A 14 -6.38 -14.20 -21.15
CA PHE A 14 -5.15 -13.74 -21.79
C PHE A 14 -3.99 -13.57 -20.80
N GLN A 15 -4.20 -13.88 -19.52
CA GLN A 15 -3.15 -13.83 -18.49
C GLN A 15 -2.23 -15.05 -18.60
N ASP A 16 -0.93 -14.82 -18.50
CA ASP A 16 0.05 -15.85 -18.21
C ASP A 16 0.19 -16.05 -16.69
N ASP A 17 0.75 -17.19 -16.27
CA ASP A 17 0.98 -17.50 -14.86
C ASP A 17 1.84 -16.40 -14.18
N GLY A 18 1.24 -15.69 -13.22
CA GLY A 18 1.88 -14.63 -12.45
C GLY A 18 1.56 -13.20 -12.90
N ASP A 19 0.85 -13.01 -14.02
CA ASP A 19 0.43 -11.66 -14.49
C ASP A 19 -0.51 -10.96 -13.49
N ASP A 20 -1.24 -11.74 -12.70
CA ASP A 20 -2.15 -11.32 -11.63
C ASP A 20 -1.42 -10.69 -10.43
N GLN A 21 -0.11 -10.91 -10.31
CA GLN A 21 0.73 -10.34 -9.26
C GLN A 21 1.24 -8.93 -9.62
N PHE A 22 1.00 -8.46 -10.85
CA PHE A 22 1.48 -7.17 -11.33
C PHE A 22 0.37 -6.13 -11.47
N CYS A 23 0.74 -4.89 -11.19
CA CYS A 23 -0.09 -3.73 -11.49
C CYS A 23 0.32 -3.18 -12.85
N TRP A 24 -0.60 -3.11 -13.82
CA TRP A 24 -0.29 -2.66 -15.17
C TRP A 24 -0.74 -1.22 -15.39
N ILE A 25 0.11 -0.41 -16.04
CA ILE A 25 -0.21 0.95 -16.45
C ILE A 25 -0.05 1.13 -17.95
N VAL A 26 -0.96 1.88 -18.55
CA VAL A 26 -0.91 2.29 -19.95
C VAL A 26 0.16 3.35 -20.15
N LEU A 27 1.09 3.10 -21.07
CA LEU A 27 2.23 3.98 -21.35
C LEU A 27 1.90 5.10 -22.34
N ASP A 28 0.99 4.87 -23.27
CA ASP A 28 0.59 5.80 -24.33
C ASP A 28 -0.89 5.60 -24.69
N ASP A 29 -1.55 6.61 -25.27
CA ASP A 29 -2.96 6.54 -25.66
C ASP A 29 -3.23 5.40 -26.66
N GLU A 30 -4.41 4.79 -26.58
CA GLU A 30 -4.83 3.72 -27.49
C GLU A 30 -4.71 4.16 -28.97
N GLU A 31 -3.99 3.36 -29.76
CA GLU A 31 -3.88 3.53 -31.22
C GLU A 31 -4.30 2.24 -31.93
N LYS A 32 -5.30 2.33 -32.82
CA LYS A 32 -5.78 1.20 -33.66
C LYS A 32 -6.14 -0.06 -32.86
N GLY A 33 -6.78 0.10 -31.70
CA GLY A 33 -7.19 -1.03 -30.85
C GLY A 33 -6.04 -1.70 -30.10
N ARG A 34 -4.91 -1.02 -29.96
CA ARG A 34 -3.73 -1.51 -29.23
C ARG A 34 -3.22 -0.46 -28.26
N VAL A 35 -2.54 -0.94 -27.23
CA VAL A 35 -1.94 -0.10 -26.21
C VAL A 35 -0.68 -0.76 -25.65
N ASP A 36 0.30 0.05 -25.28
CA ASP A 36 1.49 -0.40 -24.57
C ASP A 36 1.25 -0.31 -23.06
N ILE A 37 1.56 -1.38 -22.34
CA ILE A 37 1.43 -1.48 -20.89
C ILE A 37 2.77 -1.84 -20.24
N CYS A 38 2.91 -1.49 -18.96
CA CYS A 38 4.09 -1.78 -18.16
C CYS A 38 3.66 -2.19 -16.75
N PRO A 39 4.27 -3.23 -16.15
CA PRO A 39 4.11 -3.50 -14.73
C PRO A 39 4.77 -2.39 -13.91
N THR A 40 4.10 -1.91 -12.87
CA THR A 40 4.58 -0.78 -12.05
C THR A 40 5.31 -1.23 -10.78
N ASN A 41 5.11 -2.48 -10.35
CA ASN A 41 5.67 -3.07 -9.14
C ASN A 41 6.93 -3.93 -9.40
N LEU A 42 7.68 -3.64 -10.48
CA LEU A 42 8.99 -4.25 -10.76
C LEU A 42 10.12 -3.27 -10.47
N ASP A 43 11.06 -3.67 -9.60
CA ASP A 43 12.31 -2.96 -9.36
C ASP A 43 13.39 -3.38 -10.37
N LEU A 44 13.11 -3.14 -11.65
CA LEU A 44 14.05 -3.40 -12.73
C LEU A 44 14.60 -2.07 -13.29
N PRO A 45 15.92 -1.95 -13.51
CA PRO A 45 16.51 -0.76 -14.13
C PRO A 45 15.96 -0.46 -15.53
N ILE A 46 15.55 -1.51 -16.24
CA ILE A 46 14.90 -1.44 -17.55
C ILE A 46 13.52 -2.04 -17.40
N ARG A 47 12.48 -1.21 -17.53
CA ARG A 47 11.10 -1.66 -17.38
C ARG A 47 10.63 -2.40 -18.64
N PRO A 48 10.03 -3.59 -18.50
CA PRO A 48 9.51 -4.31 -19.64
C PRO A 48 8.25 -3.62 -20.18
N ARG A 49 8.08 -3.66 -21.50
CA ARG A 49 6.96 -3.07 -22.23
C ARG A 49 6.22 -4.15 -22.99
N TYR A 50 4.91 -4.17 -22.87
CA TYR A 50 4.04 -5.15 -23.50
C TYR A 50 3.02 -4.45 -24.38
N THR A 51 2.88 -4.88 -25.63
CA THR A 51 1.84 -4.37 -26.52
C THR A 51 0.66 -5.34 -26.54
N VAL A 52 -0.49 -4.90 -26.05
CA VAL A 52 -1.72 -5.70 -25.96
C VAL A 52 -2.83 -5.11 -26.83
N ARG A 53 -3.84 -5.92 -27.16
CA ARG A 53 -5.07 -5.41 -27.77
C ARG A 53 -6.01 -4.90 -26.68
N THR A 54 -6.79 -3.87 -27.00
CA THR A 54 -7.69 -3.24 -26.02
C THR A 54 -8.86 -4.13 -25.59
N ASN A 55 -9.12 -5.22 -26.32
CA ASN A 55 -10.06 -6.26 -25.91
C ASN A 55 -9.44 -7.37 -25.04
N GLN A 56 -8.15 -7.29 -24.72
CA GLN A 56 -7.45 -8.23 -23.83
C GLN A 56 -7.26 -7.68 -22.43
N ILE A 57 -7.65 -6.43 -22.21
CA ILE A 57 -7.47 -5.71 -20.96
C ILE A 57 -8.76 -5.02 -20.57
N GLN A 58 -8.89 -4.72 -19.29
CA GLN A 58 -9.95 -3.90 -18.74
C GLN A 58 -9.37 -2.80 -17.87
N LEU A 59 -10.10 -1.69 -17.71
CA LEU A 59 -9.76 -0.70 -16.69
C LEU A 59 -9.85 -1.37 -15.32
N SER A 60 -8.79 -1.28 -14.54
CA SER A 60 -8.86 -1.68 -13.14
C SER A 60 -9.75 -0.65 -12.41
N PRO A 61 -10.66 -1.07 -11.52
CA PRO A 61 -11.66 -0.19 -10.89
C PRO A 61 -11.09 0.90 -9.96
N ASN A 62 -9.77 1.06 -9.88
CA ASN A 62 -9.12 2.08 -9.05
C ASN A 62 -8.76 3.34 -9.89
N PRO A 63 -9.29 4.52 -9.59
CA PRO A 63 -9.07 5.73 -10.39
C PRO A 63 -7.66 6.30 -10.20
N VAL A 64 -7.26 7.07 -11.21
CA VAL A 64 -5.93 7.60 -11.51
C VAL A 64 -5.37 8.52 -10.42
N GLY A 65 -4.20 8.15 -9.86
CA GLY A 65 -3.32 8.95 -9.02
C GLY A 65 -1.92 8.31 -9.03
N GLY A 66 -0.87 9.09 -9.26
CA GLY A 66 0.44 8.61 -9.70
C GLY A 66 1.21 7.73 -8.71
N LEU A 67 2.15 6.94 -9.22
CA LEU A 67 3.30 6.34 -8.51
C LEU A 67 3.05 5.51 -7.22
N ASP A 68 1.81 5.21 -6.86
CA ASP A 68 1.53 4.43 -5.65
C ASP A 68 1.49 2.93 -5.94
N ALA A 69 2.50 2.22 -5.45
CA ALA A 69 2.37 0.82 -5.11
C ALA A 69 1.05 0.62 -4.36
N LEU A 70 0.30 -0.44 -4.68
CA LEU A 70 -0.97 -0.79 -4.03
C LEU A 70 -0.86 -0.55 -2.51
N VAL A 71 -1.40 0.56 -2.02
CA VAL A 71 -1.29 0.93 -0.60
C VAL A 71 -2.20 -0.02 0.14
N ASN A 72 -1.60 -1.05 0.71
CA ASN A 72 -2.28 -2.06 1.52
C ASN A 72 -1.93 -1.85 2.99
N SER A 73 -2.62 -2.57 3.86
CA SER A 73 -2.47 -2.45 5.32
C SER A 73 -1.01 -2.63 5.77
N HIS A 74 -0.22 -3.47 5.07
CA HIS A 74 1.17 -3.71 5.38
C HIS A 74 2.09 -2.53 5.03
N THR A 75 1.86 -1.88 3.88
CA THR A 75 2.59 -0.66 3.49
C THR A 75 2.33 0.45 4.51
N LEU A 76 1.06 0.67 4.87
CA LEU A 76 0.66 1.67 5.86
C LEU A 76 1.22 1.36 7.25
N ALA A 77 1.18 0.09 7.68
CA ALA A 77 1.75 -0.33 8.95
C ALA A 77 3.26 -0.06 9.03
N LEU A 78 3.98 -0.29 7.94
CA LEU A 78 5.42 -0.04 7.83
C LEU A 78 5.73 1.45 7.91
N GLU A 79 5.00 2.28 7.17
CA GLU A 79 5.15 3.73 7.19
C GLU A 79 4.80 4.32 8.55
N PHE A 80 3.72 3.84 9.17
CA PHE A 80 3.34 4.21 10.53
C PHE A 80 4.44 3.86 11.52
N SER A 81 5.01 2.65 11.42
CA SER A 81 6.13 2.23 12.27
C SER A 81 7.37 3.10 12.09
N ARG A 82 7.67 3.52 10.85
CA ARG A 82 8.79 4.43 10.54
C ARG A 82 8.55 5.84 11.05
N ALA A 83 7.32 6.34 10.92
CA ALA A 83 6.92 7.65 11.42
C ALA A 83 7.05 7.72 12.95
N LEU A 84 6.55 6.70 13.66
CA LEU A 84 6.73 6.60 15.12
C LEU A 84 8.21 6.59 15.53
N ARG A 85 9.05 5.79 14.84
CA ARG A 85 10.51 5.75 15.11
C ARG A 85 11.23 7.06 14.82
N SER A 86 10.67 7.90 13.96
CA SER A 86 11.24 9.22 13.63
C SER A 86 10.78 10.30 14.61
N LEU A 87 9.59 10.13 15.19
CA LEU A 87 8.99 11.07 16.13
C LEU A 87 9.44 10.82 17.57
N LEU A 88 9.57 9.55 17.97
CA LEU A 88 9.91 9.12 19.32
C LEU A 88 11.41 8.90 19.45
N SER A 89 11.94 9.16 20.64
CA SER A 89 13.30 8.72 20.99
C SER A 89 13.39 7.19 21.00
N SER A 90 14.61 6.65 20.94
CA SER A 90 14.81 5.20 21.02
C SER A 90 14.29 4.58 22.33
N GLU A 91 14.36 5.32 23.44
CA GLU A 91 13.88 4.88 24.76
C GLU A 91 12.35 4.84 24.81
N GLU A 92 11.68 5.89 24.31
CA GLU A 92 10.21 5.94 24.21
C GLU A 92 9.70 4.87 23.25
N MET A 93 10.34 4.71 22.09
CA MET A 93 9.99 3.66 21.13
C MET A 93 10.14 2.27 21.76
N GLN A 94 11.20 2.02 22.53
CA GLN A 94 11.38 0.76 23.25
C GLN A 94 10.28 0.55 24.31
N ALA A 95 9.89 1.61 25.03
CA ALA A 95 8.78 1.55 25.99
C ALA A 95 7.45 1.22 25.30
N VAL A 96 7.13 1.85 24.17
CA VAL A 96 5.94 1.52 23.36
C VAL A 96 5.91 0.05 22.99
N VAL A 97 7.03 -0.51 22.52
CA VAL A 97 7.11 -1.92 22.14
C VAL A 97 6.88 -2.84 23.34
N LEU A 98 7.53 -2.56 24.47
CA LEU A 98 7.39 -3.37 25.68
C LEU A 98 5.97 -3.33 26.25
N LEU A 99 5.36 -2.14 26.31
CA LEU A 99 4.01 -1.96 26.81
C LEU A 99 2.99 -2.65 25.90
N ASN A 100 3.08 -2.44 24.58
CA ASN A 100 2.21 -3.10 23.61
C ASN A 100 2.35 -4.63 23.63
N ALA A 101 3.54 -5.17 23.88
CA ALA A 101 3.75 -6.61 23.99
C ALA A 101 3.11 -7.21 25.26
N SER A 102 2.95 -6.41 26.32
CA SER A 102 2.31 -6.81 27.57
C SER A 102 0.81 -6.54 27.63
N GLU A 103 0.27 -5.78 26.67
CA GLU A 103 -1.13 -5.38 26.62
C GLU A 103 -2.01 -6.49 26.02
N ALA A 104 -3.06 -6.87 26.75
CA ALA A 104 -3.98 -7.93 26.36
C ALA A 104 -5.19 -7.43 25.57
N ASP A 105 -5.58 -6.16 25.72
CA ASP A 105 -6.67 -5.56 24.93
C ASP A 105 -6.13 -5.15 23.56
N SER A 106 -6.68 -5.76 22.50
CA SER A 106 -6.29 -5.47 21.13
C SER A 106 -6.56 -4.01 20.73
N ARG A 107 -7.51 -3.33 21.39
CA ARG A 107 -7.90 -1.93 21.11
C ARG A 107 -6.98 -0.89 21.73
N ILE A 108 -6.12 -1.28 22.66
CA ILE A 108 -5.18 -0.37 23.33
C ILE A 108 -3.86 -0.35 22.57
N CYS A 109 -3.34 0.84 22.28
CA CYS A 109 -2.01 1.01 21.73
C CYS A 109 -1.26 2.08 22.53
N HIS A 110 -0.14 1.70 23.12
CA HIS A 110 0.67 2.54 23.99
C HIS A 110 1.49 3.59 23.24
N SER A 111 1.42 3.66 21.91
CA SER A 111 1.96 4.81 21.17
C SER A 111 1.27 6.12 21.58
N HIS A 112 0.01 6.06 22.03
CA HIS A 112 -0.73 7.22 22.54
C HIS A 112 -0.18 7.80 23.85
N ASP A 113 0.64 7.05 24.59
CA ASP A 113 1.28 7.54 25.81
C ASP A 113 2.42 8.52 25.50
N PHE A 114 2.90 8.55 24.25
CA PHE A 114 4.08 9.33 23.84
C PHE A 114 3.77 10.30 22.70
N CYS A 115 2.78 10.03 21.86
CA CYS A 115 2.39 10.90 20.75
C CYS A 115 0.91 10.76 20.39
N ASP A 116 0.36 11.71 19.61
CA ASP A 116 -0.95 11.52 19.00
C ASP A 116 -0.85 10.59 17.79
N ALA A 117 -0.93 9.29 18.05
CA ALA A 117 -0.80 8.26 17.03
C ALA A 117 -1.92 8.29 15.97
N ASN A 118 -3.09 8.87 16.29
CA ASN A 118 -4.15 9.05 15.29
C ASN A 118 -3.75 10.11 14.27
N VAL A 119 -3.13 11.20 14.70
CA VAL A 119 -2.60 12.23 13.78
C VAL A 119 -1.51 11.64 12.89
N VAL A 120 -0.59 10.86 13.44
CA VAL A 120 0.49 10.21 12.66
C VAL A 120 -0.09 9.29 11.58
N MET A 121 -1.06 8.44 11.92
CA MET A 121 -1.71 7.57 10.94
C MET A 121 -2.53 8.37 9.92
N HIS A 122 -3.19 9.44 10.35
CA HIS A 122 -3.96 10.31 9.47
C HIS A 122 -3.09 10.97 8.41
N ASP A 123 -1.93 11.51 8.79
CA ASP A 123 -0.99 12.14 7.86
C ASP A 123 -0.48 11.16 6.80
N ILE A 124 -0.29 9.89 7.18
CA ILE A 124 0.10 8.83 6.24
C ILE A 124 -1.03 8.57 5.24
N PHE A 125 -2.28 8.43 5.71
CA PHE A 125 -3.43 8.26 4.82
C PHE A 125 -3.54 9.44 3.83
N LEU A 126 -3.43 10.68 4.33
CA LEU A 126 -3.45 11.88 3.48
C LEU A 126 -2.33 11.91 2.45
N ALA A 127 -1.12 11.44 2.81
CA ALA A 127 0.01 11.36 1.88
C ALA A 127 -0.27 10.45 0.68
N HIS A 128 -1.14 9.45 0.86
CA HIS A 128 -1.62 8.54 -0.19
C HIS A 128 -2.95 8.98 -0.82
N GLY A 129 -3.37 10.23 -0.59
CA GLY A 129 -4.63 10.76 -1.11
C GLY A 129 -5.88 10.12 -0.52
N MET A 130 -5.75 9.41 0.61
CA MET A 130 -6.86 8.86 1.37
C MET A 130 -7.19 9.81 2.50
N ASP A 131 -8.38 10.42 2.50
CA ASP A 131 -8.83 11.31 3.56
C ASP A 131 -9.92 10.61 4.40
N PRO A 132 -9.61 10.08 5.60
CA PRO A 132 -10.61 9.47 6.47
C PRO A 132 -11.65 10.47 7.01
N ALA A 133 -11.33 11.76 7.02
CA ALA A 133 -12.23 12.82 7.51
C ALA A 133 -13.19 13.34 6.42
N GLU A 134 -13.01 12.96 5.15
CA GLU A 134 -13.94 13.30 4.08
C GLU A 134 -15.30 12.61 4.27
N GLN A 135 -16.34 13.11 3.58
CA GLN A 135 -17.65 12.49 3.65
C GLN A 135 -17.63 11.04 3.10
N GLY A 136 -17.91 10.07 3.97
CA GLY A 136 -17.80 8.64 3.63
C GLY A 136 -16.37 8.07 3.73
N GLY A 137 -15.39 8.89 4.13
CA GLY A 137 -13.99 8.49 4.28
C GLY A 137 -13.80 7.46 5.38
N ALA A 138 -14.46 7.64 6.52
CA ALA A 138 -14.41 6.69 7.64
C ALA A 138 -14.93 5.30 7.25
N GLU A 139 -16.05 5.21 6.52
CA GLU A 139 -16.59 3.94 6.04
C GLU A 139 -15.70 3.31 4.96
N ARG A 140 -15.07 4.13 4.12
CA ARG A 140 -14.20 3.67 3.03
C ARG A 140 -12.85 3.16 3.52
N TRP A 141 -12.24 3.88 4.46
CA TRP A 141 -10.84 3.69 4.87
C TRP A 141 -10.67 3.09 6.26
N GLY A 142 -11.72 3.08 7.09
CA GLY A 142 -11.70 2.53 8.45
C GLY A 142 -11.17 1.09 8.54
N PRO A 143 -11.64 0.15 7.70
CA PRO A 143 -11.11 -1.22 7.73
C PRO A 143 -9.60 -1.30 7.42
N LEU A 144 -9.13 -0.50 6.44
CA LEU A 144 -7.72 -0.45 6.06
C LEU A 144 -6.86 0.17 7.18
N TRP A 145 -7.39 1.18 7.85
CA TRP A 145 -6.77 1.81 9.02
C TRP A 145 -6.61 0.80 10.16
N ASP A 146 -7.69 0.11 10.53
CA ASP A 146 -7.70 -0.86 11.62
C ASP A 146 -6.75 -2.03 11.35
N ASP A 147 -6.71 -2.52 10.11
CA ASP A 147 -5.79 -3.58 9.68
C ASP A 147 -4.32 -3.10 9.76
N ALA A 148 -4.02 -1.91 9.24
CA ALA A 148 -2.66 -1.35 9.26
C ALA A 148 -2.18 -1.13 10.69
N TRP A 149 -3.05 -0.62 11.54
CA TRP A 149 -2.78 -0.41 12.96
C TRP A 149 -2.48 -1.72 13.68
N SER A 150 -3.33 -2.74 13.46
CA SER A 150 -3.17 -4.06 14.05
C SER A 150 -1.86 -4.72 13.63
N LEU A 151 -1.50 -4.59 12.35
CA LEU A 151 -0.22 -5.08 11.82
C LEU A 151 0.98 -4.37 12.45
N ALA A 152 0.95 -3.04 12.58
CA ALA A 152 2.04 -2.29 13.19
C ALA A 152 2.25 -2.67 14.66
N LYS A 153 1.16 -2.88 15.40
CA LYS A 153 1.19 -3.35 16.79
C LYS A 153 1.76 -4.76 16.88
N ALA A 154 1.30 -5.69 16.03
CA ALA A 154 1.75 -7.09 16.03
C ALA A 154 3.23 -7.24 15.63
N ALA A 155 3.72 -6.41 14.71
CA ALA A 155 5.13 -6.40 14.29
C ALA A 155 6.07 -5.75 15.33
N GLY A 156 5.56 -5.34 16.50
CA GLY A 156 6.34 -4.65 17.52
C GLY A 156 6.94 -3.34 17.01
N VAL A 157 6.26 -2.67 16.06
CA VAL A 157 6.77 -1.47 15.37
C VAL A 157 8.16 -1.73 14.75
N GLY A 158 8.45 -2.97 14.36
CA GLY A 158 9.77 -3.45 13.96
C GLY A 158 9.75 -4.18 12.61
N PHE A 159 9.66 -3.42 11.52
CA PHE A 159 10.10 -3.92 10.22
C PHE A 159 11.56 -3.54 10.01
N SER A 160 12.47 -4.49 10.21
CA SER A 160 13.73 -4.49 9.47
C SER A 160 13.47 -5.17 8.13
N SER A 161 13.93 -4.57 7.04
CA SER A 161 13.75 -5.06 5.66
C SER A 161 14.49 -6.37 5.33
N GLU A 162 14.84 -7.19 6.31
CA GLU A 162 15.71 -8.38 6.14
C GLU A 162 15.01 -9.72 6.47
N GLY A 163 13.68 -9.77 6.45
CA GLY A 163 12.93 -10.92 7.00
C GLY A 163 12.28 -11.91 6.02
N TYR A 164 12.36 -11.75 4.70
CA TYR A 164 11.76 -12.71 3.76
C TYR A 164 12.77 -13.77 3.33
N SER A 165 13.20 -14.63 4.25
CA SER A 165 13.76 -15.93 3.90
C SER A 165 12.74 -17.00 4.28
N ARG A 166 12.03 -17.50 3.26
CA ARG A 166 11.25 -18.74 3.36
C ARG A 166 12.21 -19.89 3.66
N GLU A 167 12.08 -20.50 4.82
CA GLU A 167 12.63 -21.83 5.04
C GLU A 167 11.77 -22.86 4.31
N THR A 168 12.48 -23.78 3.66
CA THR A 168 12.07 -24.88 2.77
C THR A 168 11.29 -25.99 3.44
#